data_AF-K9SIP9-F1
#
_entry.id   AF-K9SIP9-F1
#
_cell.length_a   1.000
_cell.length_b   1.000
_cell.length_c   1.000
_cell.angle_alpha   90.00
_cell.angle_beta   90.00
_cell.angle_gamma   90.00
#
_symmetry.space_group_name_H-M   'P 1'
#
loop_
_entity.id
_entity.type
_entity.pdbx_description
1 polymer ?
#
loop_
_entity_poly.entity_id
_entity_poly.type
_entity_poly.pdbx_seq_one_letter_code
_entity_poly.pdbx_strand_id
1 'polypeptide(L)'
;MVINFSDNSVKELGGGQATTTNNQMELQAAIAALEFANDYQNGNRKPIDLYTDSKYVIDGITSWIKGWKRNGWQTKSKQPIKNQELWQTLDRLNSALVNWRWVKGHSGDTNNDRCDLIARSFATGQEPNLRQ
;
A
#
# COMPACT_ATOMS: atom_id res chain seq x y z
N MET A 1 5.68 -6.06 0.81
CA MET A 1 6.31 -4.71 0.76
C MET A 1 7.79 -4.84 1.02
N VAL A 2 8.59 -4.11 0.26
CA VAL A 2 10.04 -3.95 0.48
C VAL A 2 10.28 -2.48 0.84
N ILE A 3 10.98 -2.22 1.94
CA ILE A 3 11.28 -0.90 2.48
C ILE A 3 12.79 -0.69 2.42
N ASN A 4 13.22 0.32 1.67
CA ASN A 4 14.62 0.69 1.55
C ASN A 4 14.91 1.91 2.43
N PHE A 5 15.90 1.81 3.31
CA PHE A 5 16.32 2.92 4.18
C PHE A 5 17.50 3.68 3.58
N SER A 6 17.76 4.88 4.10
CA SER A 6 18.86 5.73 3.64
C SER A 6 20.26 5.16 3.90
N ASP A 7 20.39 4.20 4.80
CA ASP A 7 21.63 3.48 5.10
C ASP A 7 21.83 2.22 4.22
N ASN A 8 20.99 2.05 3.19
CA ASN A 8 20.91 0.88 2.32
C ASN A 8 20.47 -0.43 3.00
N SER A 9 20.01 -0.37 4.25
CA SER A 9 19.32 -1.51 4.84
C SER A 9 17.96 -1.71 4.18
N VAL A 10 17.47 -2.95 4.22
CA VAL A 10 16.20 -3.35 3.59
C VAL A 10 15.38 -4.13 4.59
N LYS A 11 14.13 -3.73 4.77
CA LYS A 11 13.13 -4.47 5.54
C LYS A 11 11.99 -4.95 4.65
N GLU A 12 11.54 -6.16 4.86
CA GLU A 12 10.42 -6.75 4.15
C GLU A 12 9.24 -6.96 5.10
N LEU A 13 8.06 -6.55 4.65
CA LEU A 13 6.80 -6.77 5.34
C LEU A 13 5.90 -7.63 4.45
N GLY A 14 5.21 -8.59 5.06
CA GLY A 14 4.26 -9.43 4.37
C GLY A 14 3.28 -10.07 5.35
N GLY A 15 2.13 -10.47 4.82
CA GLY A 15 1.07 -11.14 5.54
C GLY A 15 0.00 -11.59 4.57
N GLY A 16 -0.89 -12.47 5.04
CA GLY A 16 -2.03 -12.97 4.28
C GLY A 16 -3.28 -13.05 5.13
N GLN A 17 -4.44 -12.99 4.49
CA GLN A 17 -5.74 -13.17 5.12
C GLN A 17 -6.51 -14.25 4.36
N ALA A 18 -7.10 -15.20 5.09
CA ALA A 18 -7.77 -16.38 4.51
C ALA A 18 -8.88 -16.04 3.51
N THR A 19 -9.59 -14.94 3.75
CA THR A 19 -10.65 -14.43 2.87
C THR A 19 -10.36 -12.98 2.55
N THR A 20 -9.80 -12.72 1.35
CA THR A 20 -9.43 -11.39 0.89
C THR A 20 -9.54 -11.30 -0.64
N THR A 21 -9.42 -10.11 -1.17
CA THR A 21 -9.34 -9.85 -2.62
C THR A 21 -8.01 -9.17 -2.94
N ASN A 22 -7.56 -9.26 -4.19
CA ASN A 22 -6.33 -8.59 -4.62
C ASN A 22 -6.31 -7.10 -4.21
N ASN A 23 -7.39 -6.37 -4.51
CA ASN A 23 -7.49 -4.95 -4.17
C ASN A 23 -7.44 -4.66 -2.66
N GLN A 24 -7.93 -5.57 -1.81
CA GLN A 24 -7.82 -5.42 -0.35
C GLN A 24 -6.38 -5.63 0.11
N MET A 25 -5.69 -6.64 -0.43
CA MET A 25 -4.28 -6.89 -0.13
C MET A 25 -3.38 -5.74 -0.59
N GLU A 26 -3.63 -5.17 -1.77
CA GLU A 26 -2.91 -3.99 -2.26
C GLU A 26 -3.08 -2.77 -1.34
N LEU A 27 -4.32 -2.52 -0.88
CA LEU A 27 -4.59 -1.43 0.07
C LEU A 27 -3.94 -1.69 1.43
N GLN A 28 -4.04 -2.92 1.95
CA GLN A 28 -3.41 -3.31 3.22
C GLN A 28 -1.88 -3.19 3.15
N ALA A 29 -1.27 -3.56 2.02
CA ALA A 29 0.18 -3.41 1.82
C ALA A 29 0.61 -1.94 1.86
N ALA A 30 -0.12 -1.06 1.18
CA ALA A 30 0.13 0.39 1.23
C ALA A 30 -0.07 0.97 2.65
N ILE A 31 -1.13 0.56 3.35
CA ILE A 31 -1.41 0.97 4.73
C ILE A 31 -0.26 0.55 5.65
N ALA A 32 0.11 -0.73 5.64
CA ALA A 32 1.15 -1.27 6.51
C ALA A 32 2.50 -0.57 6.30
N ALA A 33 2.83 -0.20 5.06
CA ALA A 33 4.06 0.54 4.77
C ALA A 33 4.03 1.97 5.33
N LEU A 34 2.90 2.67 5.25
CA LEU A 34 2.77 4.02 5.81
C LEU A 34 2.69 4.00 7.34
N GLU A 35 2.04 3.01 7.94
CA GLU A 35 2.05 2.79 9.39
C GLU A 35 3.48 2.58 9.89
N PHE A 36 4.21 1.65 9.26
CA PHE A 36 5.60 1.40 9.58
C PHE A 36 6.45 2.67 9.43
N ALA A 37 6.31 3.40 8.32
CA ALA A 37 7.09 4.60 8.09
C ALA A 37 6.79 5.71 9.12
N ASN A 38 5.52 5.89 9.50
CA ASN A 38 5.11 6.85 10.51
C ASN A 38 5.70 6.51 11.88
N ASP A 39 5.65 5.24 12.27
CA ASP A 39 6.23 4.75 13.52
C ASP A 39 7.76 4.88 13.52
N TYR A 40 8.41 4.49 12.43
CA TYR A 40 9.86 4.58 12.26
C TYR A 40 10.37 6.03 12.32
N GLN A 41 9.63 6.98 11.74
CA GLN A 41 10.02 8.39 11.73
C GLN A 41 9.92 9.06 13.12
N ASN A 42 9.20 8.48 14.08
CA ASN A 42 9.08 8.95 15.47
C ASN A 42 8.87 10.48 15.58
N GLY A 43 7.94 11.02 14.79
CA GLY A 43 7.63 12.46 14.74
C GLY A 43 8.52 13.31 13.82
N ASN A 44 9.66 12.79 13.36
CA ASN A 44 10.52 13.47 12.37
C ASN A 44 10.04 13.16 10.94
N ARG A 45 8.96 13.83 10.54
CA ARG A 45 8.30 13.59 9.25
C ARG A 45 9.24 13.90 8.08
N LYS A 46 9.58 12.86 7.30
CA LYS A 46 10.39 12.98 6.08
C LYS A 46 9.59 12.54 4.85
N PRO A 47 9.95 13.03 3.64
CA PRO A 47 9.36 12.53 2.41
C PRO A 47 9.51 11.01 2.27
N ILE A 48 8.46 10.35 1.76
CA ILE A 48 8.40 8.91 1.52
C ILE A 48 8.04 8.71 0.05
N ASP A 49 8.88 8.00 -0.70
CA ASP A 49 8.50 7.52 -2.03
C ASP A 49 7.83 6.15 -1.90
N LEU A 50 6.56 6.06 -2.27
CA LEU A 50 5.79 4.81 -2.23
C LEU A 50 5.52 4.34 -3.66
N TYR A 51 6.10 3.19 -4.00
CA TYR A 51 5.97 2.55 -5.30
C TYR A 51 4.91 1.44 -5.26
N THR A 52 4.02 1.43 -6.25
CA THR A 52 3.02 0.38 -6.43
C THR A 52 2.75 0.14 -7.91
N ASP A 53 2.55 -1.10 -8.32
CA ASP A 53 2.07 -1.44 -9.65
C ASP A 53 0.54 -1.50 -9.76
N SER A 54 -0.14 -1.44 -8.60
CA SER A 54 -1.60 -1.43 -8.48
C SER A 54 -2.19 -0.12 -9.00
N LYS A 55 -2.77 -0.20 -10.21
CA LYS A 55 -3.58 0.90 -10.76
C LYS A 55 -4.75 1.27 -9.83
N TYR A 56 -5.32 0.28 -9.13
CA TYR A 56 -6.41 0.52 -8.19
C TYR A 56 -6.00 1.42 -7.03
N VAL A 57 -4.81 1.20 -6.46
CA VAL A 57 -4.29 2.03 -5.37
C VAL A 57 -3.87 3.40 -5.90
N ILE A 58 -3.07 3.45 -6.99
CA ILE A 58 -2.55 4.72 -7.49
C ILE A 58 -3.67 5.66 -7.98
N ASP A 59 -4.63 5.16 -8.77
CA ASP A 59 -5.72 6.00 -9.29
C ASP A 59 -6.66 6.40 -8.16
N GLY A 60 -6.90 5.50 -7.21
CA GLY A 60 -7.74 5.79 -6.07
C GLY A 60 -7.17 6.90 -5.18
N ILE A 61 -5.89 6.82 -4.80
CA ILE A 61 -5.28 7.81 -3.90
C ILE A 61 -4.99 9.15 -4.60
N THR A 62 -4.63 9.14 -5.89
CA THR A 62 -4.26 10.36 -6.63
C THR A 62 -5.46 11.08 -7.24
N SER A 63 -6.54 10.35 -7.56
CA SER A 63 -7.70 10.88 -8.29
C SER A 63 -9.02 10.69 -7.53
N TRP A 64 -9.44 9.44 -7.29
CA TRP A 64 -10.82 9.15 -6.87
C TRP A 64 -11.16 9.63 -5.46
N ILE A 65 -10.18 9.58 -4.54
CA ILE A 65 -10.39 9.87 -3.12
C ILE A 65 -10.94 11.27 -2.85
N LYS A 66 -10.58 12.25 -3.68
CA LYS A 66 -11.10 13.62 -3.60
C LYS A 66 -12.59 13.68 -3.88
N GLY A 67 -13.06 12.87 -4.83
CA GLY A 67 -14.48 12.74 -5.16
C GLY A 67 -15.24 11.99 -4.06
N TRP A 68 -14.68 10.89 -3.57
CA TRP A 68 -15.30 10.10 -2.50
C TRP A 68 -15.45 10.91 -1.22
N LYS A 69 -14.42 11.62 -0.76
CA LYS A 69 -14.48 12.49 0.43
C LYS A 69 -15.57 13.56 0.30
N ARG A 70 -15.67 14.20 -0.87
CA ARG A 70 -16.70 15.21 -1.15
C ARG A 70 -18.11 14.63 -1.09
N ASN A 71 -18.27 13.38 -1.51
CA ASN A 71 -19.55 12.67 -1.53
C ASN A 71 -19.78 11.82 -0.26
N GLY A 72 -19.06 12.10 0.83
CA GLY A 72 -19.25 11.38 2.10
C GLY A 72 -18.92 9.88 2.04
N TRP A 73 -17.95 9.50 1.20
CA TRP A 73 -17.54 8.12 0.94
C TRP A 73 -18.61 7.23 0.30
N GLN A 74 -19.51 7.83 -0.49
CA GLN A 74 -20.57 7.11 -1.18
C GLN A 74 -20.42 7.17 -2.71
N THR A 75 -20.96 6.15 -3.35
CA THR A 75 -21.18 6.08 -4.79
C THR A 75 -22.32 7.01 -5.21
N LYS A 76 -22.51 7.21 -6.53
CA LYS A 76 -23.63 7.98 -7.07
C LYS A 76 -25.00 7.44 -6.63
N SER A 77 -25.08 6.14 -6.36
CA SER A 77 -26.29 5.46 -5.87
C SER A 77 -26.47 5.55 -4.35
N LYS A 78 -25.72 6.42 -3.66
CA LYS A 78 -25.72 6.60 -2.18
C LYS A 78 -25.33 5.35 -1.37
N GLN A 79 -24.67 4.40 -2.01
CA GLN A 79 -24.11 3.22 -1.32
C GLN A 79 -22.66 3.50 -0.90
N PRO A 80 -22.20 2.97 0.24
CA PRO A 80 -20.78 2.98 0.61
C PRO A 80 -19.89 2.54 -0.54
N ILE A 81 -18.73 3.20 -0.72
CA ILE A 81 -17.77 2.73 -1.71
C ILE A 81 -17.19 1.37 -1.32
N LYS A 82 -16.77 0.58 -2.31
CA LYS A 82 -16.06 -0.66 -2.03
C LYS A 82 -14.76 -0.37 -1.28
N ASN A 83 -14.45 -1.20 -0.28
CA ASN A 83 -13.26 -1.07 0.58
C ASN A 83 -13.18 0.27 1.33
N GLN A 84 -14.33 0.88 1.68
CA GLN A 84 -14.38 2.20 2.30
C GLN A 84 -13.47 2.33 3.53
N GLU A 85 -13.49 1.37 4.44
CA GLU A 85 -12.69 1.41 5.67
C GLU A 85 -11.19 1.45 5.37
N LEU A 86 -10.71 0.59 4.46
CA LEU A 86 -9.31 0.58 4.03
C LEU A 86 -8.92 1.91 3.37
N TRP A 87 -9.79 2.46 2.51
CA TRP A 87 -9.54 3.76 1.89
C TRP A 87 -9.49 4.90 2.90
N GLN A 88 -10.36 4.89 3.91
CA GLN A 88 -10.37 5.89 4.98
C GLN A 88 -9.12 5.79 5.86
N THR A 89 -8.65 4.59 6.17
CA THR A 89 -7.37 4.38 6.87
C THR A 89 -6.21 4.87 6.02
N LEU A 90 -6.16 4.52 4.74
CA LEU A 90 -5.11 4.98 3.83
C LEU A 90 -5.09 6.51 3.69
N ASP A 91 -6.26 7.15 3.55
CA ASP A 91 -6.38 8.62 3.50
C ASP A 91 -5.85 9.30 4.76
N ARG A 92 -6.08 8.69 5.94
CA ARG A 92 -5.62 9.22 7.23
C ARG A 92 -4.09 9.18 7.35
N LEU A 93 -3.47 8.13 6.82
CA LEU A 93 -2.01 7.94 6.84
C LEU A 93 -1.33 8.75 5.72
N ASN A 94 -2.04 9.00 4.62
CA ASN A 94 -1.50 9.75 3.50
C ASN A 94 -1.26 11.22 3.87
N SER A 95 -0.20 11.81 3.31
CA SER A 95 0.15 13.21 3.51
C SER A 95 0.86 13.78 2.29
N ALA A 96 1.09 15.10 2.28
CA ALA A 96 1.85 15.76 1.22
C ALA A 96 3.32 15.30 1.13
N LEU A 97 3.81 14.57 2.13
CA LEU A 97 5.16 13.99 2.14
C LEU A 97 5.22 12.61 1.46
N VAL A 98 4.07 11.99 1.18
CA VAL A 98 4.02 10.70 0.47
C VAL A 98 3.96 10.95 -1.03
N ASN A 99 5.05 10.61 -1.71
CA ASN A 99 5.16 10.66 -3.16
C ASN A 99 4.76 9.31 -3.74
N TRP A 100 3.55 9.24 -4.28
CA TRP A 100 3.03 8.06 -4.93
C TRP A 100 3.63 7.88 -6.32
N ARG A 101 4.20 6.70 -6.58
CA ARG A 101 4.86 6.34 -7.85
C ARG A 101 4.24 5.08 -8.41
N TRP A 102 3.68 5.17 -9.62
CA TRP A 102 3.26 3.98 -10.34
C TRP A 102 4.46 3.35 -11.04
N VAL A 103 4.64 2.05 -10.85
CA VAL A 103 5.61 1.24 -11.59
C VAL A 103 4.89 0.20 -12.43
N LYS A 104 5.50 -0.20 -13.54
CA LYS A 104 4.94 -1.28 -14.35
C LYS A 104 5.25 -2.61 -13.67
N GLY A 105 4.23 -3.40 -13.35
CA GLY A 105 4.42 -4.77 -12.85
C GLY A 105 5.22 -5.62 -13.83
N HIS A 106 6.03 -6.54 -13.30
CA HIS A 106 6.91 -7.45 -14.07
C HIS A 106 7.86 -6.75 -15.05
N SER A 107 8.36 -5.57 -14.69
CA SER A 107 9.31 -4.80 -15.52
C SER A 107 10.78 -5.13 -15.25
N GLY A 108 11.06 -6.15 -14.43
CA GLY A 108 12.42 -6.48 -13.96
C GLY A 108 12.88 -5.62 -12.78
N ASP A 109 11.94 -4.91 -12.12
CA ASP A 109 12.20 -4.22 -10.86
C ASP A 109 12.33 -5.26 -9.74
N THR A 110 13.54 -5.38 -9.18
CA THR A 110 13.85 -6.38 -8.15
C THR A 110 13.00 -6.23 -6.89
N ASN A 111 12.60 -5.01 -6.52
CA ASN A 111 11.75 -4.79 -5.35
C ASN A 111 10.30 -5.19 -5.66
N ASN A 112 9.80 -4.90 -6.86
CA ASN A 112 8.48 -5.35 -7.30
C ASN A 112 8.40 -6.88 -7.35
N ASP A 113 9.37 -7.52 -8.00
CA ASP A 113 9.42 -8.98 -8.13
C ASP A 113 9.52 -9.65 -6.74
N ARG A 114 10.22 -9.01 -5.80
CA ARG A 114 10.28 -9.47 -4.40
C ARG A 114 8.96 -9.30 -3.67
N CYS A 115 8.26 -8.18 -3.86
CA CYS A 115 6.90 -7.99 -3.34
C CYS A 115 5.93 -9.05 -3.87
N ASP A 116 5.97 -9.34 -5.17
CA ASP A 116 5.14 -10.35 -5.81
C ASP A 116 5.38 -11.75 -5.22
N LEU A 117 6.66 -12.09 -5.02
CA LEU A 117 7.04 -13.36 -4.40
C LEU A 117 6.49 -13.47 -2.97
N ILE A 118 6.66 -12.44 -2.15
CA ILE A 118 6.15 -12.41 -0.77
C ILE A 118 4.63 -12.58 -0.76
N ALA A 119 3.92 -11.81 -1.59
CA ALA A 119 2.46 -11.88 -1.68
C ALA A 119 1.97 -13.27 -2.12
N ARG A 120 2.63 -13.87 -3.13
CA ARG A 120 2.31 -15.22 -3.61
C ARG A 120 2.56 -16.29 -2.54
N SER A 121 3.67 -16.21 -1.81
CA SER A 121 3.95 -17.16 -0.72
C SER A 121 2.83 -17.14 0.33
N PHE A 122 2.43 -15.95 0.80
CA PHE A 122 1.32 -15.85 1.76
C PHE A 122 -0.01 -16.35 1.18
N ALA A 123 -0.28 -16.10 -0.11
CA ALA A 123 -1.49 -16.58 -0.78
C ALA A 123 -1.54 -18.12 -0.90
N THR A 124 -0.39 -18.79 -0.97
CA THR A 124 -0.29 -20.26 -1.00
C THR A 124 -0.10 -20.89 0.38
N GLY A 125 -0.21 -20.11 1.46
CA GLY A 125 -0.04 -20.57 2.84
C GLY A 125 1.41 -20.84 3.24
N GLN A 126 2.37 -20.33 2.48
CA GLN A 126 3.79 -20.39 2.80
C GLN A 126 4.24 -19.10 3.50
N GLU A 127 5.07 -19.22 4.54
CA GLU A 127 5.74 -18.08 5.14
C GLU A 127 7.11 -17.88 4.48
N PRO A 128 7.29 -16.80 3.69
CA PRO A 128 8.60 -16.52 3.10
C PRO A 128 9.57 -16.03 4.17
N ASN A 129 10.86 -16.29 3.98
CA ASN A 129 11.89 -15.66 4.81
C ASN A 129 11.96 -14.17 4.48
N LEU A 130 11.51 -13.31 5.41
CA LEU A 130 11.47 -11.86 5.28
C LEU A 130 12.77 -11.24 5.80
N ARG A 131 13.36 -10.32 5.03
CA ARG A 131 14.52 -9.52 5.47
C ARG A 131 14.10 -8.54 6.57
N GLN A 132 14.91 -8.41 7.62
CA GLN A 132 14.60 -7.65 8.83
C GLN A 132 15.51 -6.44 9.02
#